data_AF-A0A7R9I3X6-F1
#
_entry.id   AF-A0A7R9I3X6-F1
#
_cell.length_a   1.000
_cell.length_b   1.000
_cell.length_c   1.000
_cell.angle_alpha   90.00
_cell.angle_beta   90.00
_cell.angle_gamma   90.00
#
_symmetry.space_group_name_H-M   'P 1'
#
loop_
_entity.id
_entity.type
_entity.pdbx_description
1 polymer ?
#
loop_
_entity_poly.entity_id
_entity_poly.type
_entity_poly.pdbx_seq_one_letter_code
_entity_poly.pdbx_strand_id
1 'polypeptide(L)'
;MSITEQELDSFITLLECNELKGFFQLDIGCRLADKYLIAMVCIYFKRANMSLEEYTIFHFYSALHLAHDLEEEEEELKYEIHVWALGSLWHKHYQKLLRGRDSLWFRMNCQGVVNLNTCEEVSGGPRFGGDLWDNSPFGKVTHGTSWESNLGSYPDALTTISLGQ
;
A
#
# COMPACT_ATOMS: atom_id res chain seq x y z
N MET A 1 10.46 8.95 16.88
CA MET A 1 10.19 9.74 15.66
C MET A 1 8.73 10.14 15.73
N SER A 2 8.41 11.44 15.64
CA SER A 2 7.02 11.91 15.68
C SER A 2 6.58 12.34 14.28
N ILE A 3 5.50 11.77 13.78
CA ILE A 3 4.82 12.25 12.56
C ILE A 3 3.98 13.47 12.95
N THR A 4 4.11 14.56 12.20
CA THR A 4 3.34 15.79 12.46
C THR A 4 1.92 15.65 11.93
N GLU A 5 0.99 16.45 12.45
CA GLU A 5 -0.39 16.46 11.95
C GLU A 5 -0.45 16.78 10.45
N GLN A 6 0.35 17.73 9.97
CA GLN A 6 0.38 18.11 8.57
C GLN A 6 0.88 16.97 7.66
N GLU A 7 1.90 16.22 8.09
CA GLU A 7 2.37 15.04 7.38
C GLU A 7 1.28 13.95 7.33
N LEU A 8 0.60 13.72 8.45
CA LEU A 8 -0.47 12.72 8.53
C LEU A 8 -1.67 13.11 7.65
N ASP A 9 -2.12 14.36 7.71
CA ASP A 9 -3.24 14.86 6.91
C ASP A 9 -2.93 14.80 5.40
N SER A 10 -1.69 15.14 5.01
CA SER A 10 -1.25 15.01 3.61
C SER A 10 -1.21 13.56 3.17
N PHE A 11 -0.81 12.65 4.06
CA PHE A 11 -0.81 11.21 3.78
C PHE A 11 -2.23 10.66 3.65
N ILE A 12 -3.15 11.01 4.55
CA ILE A 12 -4.56 10.60 4.45
C ILE A 12 -5.18 11.13 3.15
N THR A 13 -4.91 12.40 2.80
CA THR A 13 -5.36 12.99 1.53
C THR A 13 -4.88 12.18 0.31
N LEU A 14 -3.64 11.67 0.35
CA LEU A 14 -3.12 10.79 -0.69
C LEU A 14 -3.93 9.48 -0.75
N LEU A 15 -4.17 8.82 0.39
CA LEU A 15 -4.96 7.58 0.45
C LEU A 15 -6.39 7.76 -0.06
N GLU A 16 -6.93 8.98 0.06
CA GLU A 16 -8.26 9.33 -0.40
C GLU A 16 -8.37 9.68 -1.89
N CYS A 17 -7.27 9.64 -2.66
CA CYS A 17 -7.33 9.87 -4.10
C CYS A 17 -8.10 8.74 -4.80
N ASN A 18 -8.68 9.01 -5.97
CA ASN A 18 -9.56 8.05 -6.65
C ASN A 18 -8.85 6.74 -7.00
N GLU A 19 -7.58 6.82 -7.41
CA GLU A 19 -6.77 5.68 -7.78
C GLU A 19 -6.49 4.76 -6.58
N LEU A 20 -6.07 5.32 -5.44
CA LEU A 20 -5.79 4.53 -4.23
C LEU A 20 -7.08 4.03 -3.58
N LYS A 21 -8.16 4.82 -3.58
CA LYS A 21 -9.50 4.34 -3.18
C LYS A 21 -9.93 3.12 -4.00
N GLY A 22 -9.73 3.14 -5.31
CA GLY A 22 -10.03 2.00 -6.18
C GLY A 22 -9.17 0.77 -5.88
N PHE A 23 -7.87 0.97 -5.64
CA PHE A 23 -6.96 -0.09 -5.19
C PHE A 23 -7.44 -0.76 -3.90
N PHE A 24 -7.71 0.02 -2.85
CA PHE A 24 -8.14 -0.53 -1.57
C PHE A 24 -9.53 -1.20 -1.62
N GLN A 25 -10.46 -0.70 -2.47
CA GLN A 25 -11.77 -1.33 -2.66
C GLN A 25 -11.67 -2.72 -3.30
N LEU A 26 -10.62 -2.94 -4.10
CA LEU A 26 -10.39 -4.20 -4.81
C LEU A 26 -9.48 -5.16 -4.03
N ASP A 27 -8.77 -4.68 -3.01
CA ASP A 27 -8.07 -5.50 -2.02
C ASP A 27 -9.00 -6.01 -0.91
N ILE A 28 -10.02 -6.80 -1.30
CA ILE A 28 -11.11 -7.27 -0.43
C ILE A 28 -10.59 -8.08 0.79
N GLY A 29 -9.39 -8.65 0.70
CA GLY A 29 -8.73 -9.38 1.78
C GLY A 29 -7.73 -8.58 2.61
N CYS A 30 -7.48 -7.31 2.26
CA CYS A 30 -6.40 -6.49 2.82
C CYS A 30 -5.03 -7.18 2.74
N ARG A 31 -4.79 -7.97 1.68
CA ARG A 31 -3.54 -8.74 1.52
C ARG A 31 -2.41 -7.86 0.99
N LEU A 32 -2.75 -6.85 0.18
CA LEU A 32 -1.77 -5.94 -0.41
C LEU A 32 -1.53 -4.73 0.48
N ALA A 33 -2.55 -4.26 1.20
CA ALA A 33 -2.43 -3.06 2.01
C ALA A 33 -3.28 -3.14 3.28
N ASP A 34 -2.86 -3.99 4.21
CA ASP A 34 -3.40 -3.94 5.56
C ASP A 34 -3.03 -2.64 6.29
N LYS A 35 -3.69 -2.40 7.43
CA LYS A 35 -3.49 -1.19 8.24
C LYS A 35 -2.04 -1.02 8.73
N TYR A 36 -1.28 -2.10 8.93
CA TYR A 36 0.09 -2.07 9.40
C TYR A 36 1.05 -1.74 8.25
N LEU A 37 0.88 -2.36 7.09
CA LEU A 37 1.64 -2.06 5.87
C LEU A 37 1.46 -0.59 5.48
N ILE A 38 0.24 -0.04 5.54
CA ILE A 38 0.00 1.37 5.25
C ILE A 38 0.63 2.28 6.33
N ALA A 39 0.59 1.88 7.61
CA ALA A 39 1.29 2.60 8.66
C ALA A 39 2.81 2.61 8.42
N MET A 40 3.40 1.49 7.99
CA MET A 40 4.81 1.40 7.61
C MET A 40 5.12 2.35 6.45
N VAL A 41 4.27 2.44 5.44
CA VAL A 41 4.44 3.41 4.33
C VAL A 41 4.51 4.85 4.86
N CYS A 42 3.62 5.24 5.77
CA CYS A 42 3.64 6.57 6.40
C CYS A 42 4.96 6.81 7.15
N ILE A 43 5.41 5.81 7.90
CA ILE A 43 6.66 5.85 8.65
C ILE A 43 7.87 5.94 7.71
N TYR A 44 7.84 5.27 6.55
CA TYR A 44 8.91 5.34 5.55
C TYR A 44 9.01 6.72 4.94
N PHE A 45 7.88 7.38 4.63
CA PHE A 45 7.91 8.77 4.17
C PHE A 45 8.58 9.69 5.20
N LYS A 46 8.27 9.48 6.49
CA LYS A 46 8.90 10.23 7.58
C LYS A 46 10.39 9.91 7.72
N ARG A 47 10.79 8.64 7.69
CA ARG A 47 12.20 8.21 7.80
C ARG A 47 13.05 8.68 6.63
N ALA A 48 12.46 8.72 5.44
CA ALA A 48 13.11 9.27 4.26
C ALA A 48 13.12 10.82 4.25
N ASN A 49 12.50 11.49 5.24
CA ASN A 49 12.41 12.94 5.28
C ASN A 49 11.86 13.51 3.96
N MET A 50 10.76 12.93 3.48
CA MET A 50 10.08 13.36 2.26
C MET A 50 9.35 14.68 2.49
N SER A 51 9.39 15.57 1.51
CA SER A 51 8.52 16.75 1.52
C SER A 51 7.08 16.35 1.17
N LEU A 52 6.10 17.18 1.53
CA LEU A 52 4.69 16.91 1.25
C LEU A 52 4.39 16.85 -0.25
N GLU A 53 5.17 17.53 -1.08
CA GLU A 53 5.07 17.47 -2.55
C GLU A 53 5.50 16.10 -3.10
N GLU A 54 6.31 15.37 -2.35
CA GLU A 54 6.74 14.02 -2.71
C GLU A 54 5.71 12.95 -2.32
N TYR A 55 4.59 13.30 -1.67
CA TYR A 55 3.54 12.36 -1.29
C TYR A 55 2.69 12.02 -2.51
N THR A 56 3.22 11.13 -3.35
CA THR A 56 2.62 10.73 -4.63
C THR A 56 2.22 9.26 -4.62
N ILE A 57 1.28 8.89 -5.50
CA ILE A 57 0.85 7.50 -5.70
C ILE A 57 2.05 6.59 -6.05
N PHE A 58 2.99 7.09 -6.85
CA PHE A 58 4.18 6.32 -7.22
C PHE A 58 5.08 6.05 -6.01
N HIS A 59 5.30 7.04 -5.14
CA HIS A 59 6.08 6.83 -3.92
C HIS A 59 5.33 5.96 -2.90
N PHE A 60 4.00 6.05 -2.85
CA PHE A 60 3.17 5.15 -2.05
C PHE A 60 3.41 3.69 -2.45
N TYR A 61 3.27 3.34 -3.74
CA TYR A 61 3.51 1.96 -4.18
C TYR A 61 4.97 1.52 -4.05
N SER A 62 5.92 2.45 -4.20
CA SER A 62 7.35 2.15 -3.97
C SER A 62 7.60 1.77 -2.50
N ALA A 63 7.00 2.51 -1.57
CA ALA A 63 7.08 2.24 -0.13
C ALA A 63 6.29 0.99 0.27
N LEU A 64 5.14 0.75 -0.35
CA LEU A 64 4.32 -0.44 -0.08
C LEU A 64 5.06 -1.70 -0.54
N HIS A 65 5.66 -1.67 -1.73
CA HIS A 65 6.52 -2.76 -2.19
C HIS A 65 7.70 -3.01 -1.23
N LEU A 66 8.31 -1.93 -0.69
CA LEU A 66 9.37 -2.08 0.30
C LEU A 66 8.89 -2.72 1.60
N ALA A 67 7.67 -2.40 2.05
CA ALA A 67 7.08 -3.03 3.23
C ALA A 67 6.85 -4.53 2.99
N HIS A 68 6.30 -4.90 1.82
CA HIS A 68 6.16 -6.29 1.41
C HIS A 68 7.49 -7.04 1.34
N ASP A 69 8.55 -6.42 0.82
CA ASP A 69 9.87 -7.05 0.79
C ASP A 69 10.46 -7.36 2.17
N LEU A 70 9.98 -6.69 3.23
CA LEU A 70 10.49 -6.83 4.58
C LEU A 70 9.61 -7.69 5.49
N GLU A 71 8.29 -7.70 5.27
CA GLU A 71 7.33 -8.39 6.14
C GLU A 71 6.68 -9.61 5.48
N GLU A 72 6.55 -9.65 4.15
CA GLU A 72 5.80 -10.69 3.44
C GLU A 72 6.70 -11.64 2.64
N GLU A 73 6.51 -12.94 2.83
CA GLU A 73 7.25 -13.99 2.11
C GLU A 73 6.64 -14.32 0.74
N GLU A 74 5.38 -13.91 0.50
CA GLU A 74 4.63 -14.25 -0.72
C GLU A 74 4.98 -13.33 -1.89
N GLU A 75 5.85 -13.82 -2.78
CA GLU A 75 6.32 -13.06 -3.95
C GLU A 75 5.18 -12.72 -4.95
N GLU A 76 4.12 -13.52 -4.99
CA GLU A 76 3.00 -13.33 -5.92
C GLU A 76 2.24 -12.02 -5.66
N LEU A 77 2.06 -11.66 -4.38
CA LEU A 77 1.43 -10.39 -3.98
C LEU A 77 2.21 -9.17 -4.48
N LYS A 78 3.54 -9.29 -4.56
CA LYS A 78 4.39 -8.19 -5.05
C LYS A 78 4.11 -7.92 -6.52
N TYR A 79 3.81 -8.93 -7.34
CA TYR A 79 3.45 -8.71 -8.74
C TYR A 79 2.13 -7.95 -8.90
N GLU A 80 1.17 -8.14 -7.98
CA GLU A 80 -0.05 -7.34 -7.97
C GLU A 80 0.25 -5.86 -7.71
N ILE A 81 1.16 -5.54 -6.79
CA ILE A 81 1.62 -4.15 -6.56
C ILE A 81 2.20 -3.54 -7.84
N HIS A 82 2.95 -4.31 -8.63
CA HIS A 82 3.48 -3.83 -9.91
C HIS A 82 2.37 -3.49 -10.91
N VAL A 83 1.32 -4.31 -11.00
CA VAL A 83 0.16 -4.06 -11.86
C VAL A 83 -0.53 -2.77 -11.44
N TRP A 84 -0.76 -2.57 -10.14
CA TRP A 84 -1.38 -1.37 -9.61
C TRP A 84 -0.55 -0.11 -9.81
N ALA A 85 0.77 -0.20 -9.66
CA ALA A 85 1.66 0.95 -9.76
C ALA A 85 1.95 1.39 -11.21
N LEU A 86 1.97 0.44 -12.17
CA LEU A 86 2.48 0.67 -13.53
C LEU A 86 1.49 0.30 -14.65
N GLY A 87 0.38 -0.33 -14.31
CA GLY A 87 -0.66 -0.77 -15.25
C GLY A 87 -0.28 -2.03 -16.04
N SER A 88 -0.98 -2.25 -17.16
CA SER A 88 -0.89 -3.48 -17.97
C SER A 88 0.49 -3.76 -18.57
N LEU A 89 1.36 -2.75 -18.69
CA LEU A 89 2.73 -2.88 -19.20
C LEU A 89 3.78 -2.91 -18.08
N TRP A 90 3.39 -3.26 -16.85
CA TRP A 90 4.27 -3.28 -15.68
C TRP A 90 5.56 -4.09 -15.92
N HIS A 91 5.50 -5.23 -16.60
CA HIS A 91 6.65 -6.09 -16.89
C HIS A 91 7.77 -5.39 -17.69
N LYS A 92 7.46 -4.30 -18.41
CA LYS A 92 8.46 -3.47 -19.11
C LYS A 92 9.03 -2.36 -18.25
N HIS A 93 8.32 -1.97 -17.20
CA HIS A 93 8.60 -0.78 -16.41
C HIS A 93 8.86 -1.07 -14.92
N TYR A 94 8.80 -2.34 -14.48
CA TYR A 94 8.96 -2.72 -13.07
C TYR A 94 10.27 -2.21 -12.47
N GLN A 95 11.34 -2.15 -13.26
CA GLN A 95 12.62 -1.57 -12.85
C GLN A 95 12.51 -0.12 -12.37
N LYS A 96 11.54 0.65 -12.88
CA LYS A 96 11.28 2.02 -12.42
C LYS A 96 10.76 2.00 -10.98
N LEU A 97 9.82 1.11 -10.67
CA LEU A 97 9.28 0.93 -9.32
C LEU A 97 10.38 0.46 -8.36
N LEU A 98 11.19 -0.53 -8.77
CA LEU A 98 12.31 -1.02 -7.97
C LEU A 98 13.35 0.09 -7.69
N ARG A 99 13.64 0.96 -8.65
CA ARG A 99 14.52 2.11 -8.41
C ARG A 99 13.91 3.11 -7.42
N GLY A 100 12.60 3.34 -7.50
CA GLY A 100 11.88 4.18 -6.53
C GLY A 100 11.96 3.59 -5.12
N ARG A 101 11.73 2.29 -4.99
CA ARG A 101 11.87 1.50 -3.76
C ARG A 101 13.28 1.62 -3.19
N ASP A 102 14.30 1.34 -4.00
CA ASP A 102 15.70 1.38 -3.58
C ASP A 102 16.12 2.80 -3.17
N SER A 103 15.67 3.82 -3.91
CA SER A 103 15.90 5.22 -3.55
C SER A 103 15.30 5.57 -2.19
N LEU A 104 14.09 5.10 -1.90
CA LEU A 104 13.45 5.29 -0.60
C LEU A 104 14.25 4.57 0.50
N TRP A 105 14.61 3.30 0.26
CA TRP A 105 15.41 2.48 1.16
C TRP A 105 16.73 3.14 1.57
N PHE A 106 17.47 3.68 0.61
CA PHE A 106 18.72 4.39 0.91
C PHE A 106 18.48 5.71 1.62
N ARG A 107 17.43 6.46 1.26
CA ARG A 107 17.11 7.76 1.87
C ARG A 107 16.73 7.63 3.35
N MET A 108 16.13 6.51 3.74
CA MET A 108 15.87 6.16 5.14
C MET A 108 17.03 5.43 5.83
N ASN A 109 18.25 5.50 5.29
CA ASN A 109 19.46 4.83 5.82
C ASN A 109 19.28 3.32 6.01
N CYS A 110 18.52 2.67 5.12
CA CYS A 110 18.22 1.24 5.18
C CYS A 110 17.49 0.81 6.48
N GLN A 111 16.83 1.74 7.17
CA GLN A 111 16.10 1.46 8.40
C GLN A 111 14.67 1.03 8.08
N GLY A 112 14.52 -0.21 7.60
CA GLY A 112 13.23 -0.84 7.26
C GLY A 112 12.38 -1.25 8.42
N VAL A 113 13.00 -1.88 9.41
CA VAL A 113 12.27 -2.52 10.51
C VAL A 113 11.43 -1.50 11.26
N VAL A 114 10.12 -1.76 11.37
CA VAL A 114 9.18 -0.97 12.16
C VAL A 114 8.63 -1.86 13.25
N ASN A 115 8.58 -1.37 14.48
CA ASN A 115 7.97 -2.13 15.57
C ASN A 115 6.43 -2.00 15.50
N LEU A 116 5.73 -3.00 16.03
CA LEU A 116 4.27 -3.00 16.07
C LEU A 116 3.72 -1.75 16.80
N ASN A 117 4.33 -1.38 17.93
CA ASN A 117 3.88 -0.23 18.71
C ASN A 117 3.92 1.09 17.94
N THR A 118 4.97 1.35 17.13
CA THR A 118 5.02 2.57 16.29
C THR A 118 4.01 2.47 15.15
N CYS A 119 3.77 1.28 14.58
CA CYS A 119 2.67 1.13 13.63
C CYS A 119 1.31 1.45 14.30
N GLU A 120 1.06 0.97 15.52
CA GLU A 120 -0.18 1.23 16.26
C GLU A 120 -0.33 2.70 16.69
N GLU A 121 0.75 3.39 17.03
CA GLU A 121 0.73 4.83 17.30
C GLU A 121 0.25 5.64 16.08
N VAL A 122 0.64 5.21 14.88
CA VAL A 122 0.20 5.82 13.62
C VAL A 122 -1.21 5.36 13.27
N SER A 123 -1.47 4.05 13.33
CA SER A 123 -2.70 3.45 12.81
C SER A 123 -3.88 3.54 13.75
N GLY A 124 -3.64 3.62 15.05
CA GLY A 124 -4.65 3.68 16.11
C GLY A 124 -5.02 5.10 16.54
N GLY A 125 -4.36 6.13 15.99
CA GLY A 125 -4.68 7.52 16.27
C GLY A 125 -6.07 7.91 15.74
N PRO A 126 -6.78 8.88 16.35
CA PRO A 126 -8.17 9.21 15.99
C PRO A 126 -8.38 9.61 14.53
N ARG A 127 -7.36 10.14 13.86
CA ARG A 127 -7.43 10.55 12.44
C ARG A 127 -7.20 9.40 11.45
N PHE A 128 -6.40 8.40 11.83
CA PHE A 128 -6.07 7.27 10.95
C PHE A 128 -6.89 6.02 11.31
N GLY A 129 -7.13 5.76 12.59
CA GLY A 129 -7.82 4.57 13.12
C GLY A 129 -9.34 4.63 13.05
N GLY A 130 -9.94 5.79 13.35
CA GLY A 130 -11.40 5.92 13.46
C GLY A 130 -12.09 6.00 12.10
N ASP A 131 -11.94 7.11 11.38
CA ASP A 131 -12.76 7.34 10.17
C ASP A 131 -12.26 6.59 8.93
N LEU A 132 -10.94 6.39 8.80
CA LEU A 132 -10.34 5.74 7.64
C LEU A 132 -10.49 4.20 7.66
N TRP A 133 -10.65 3.57 8.83
CA TRP A 133 -10.82 2.11 8.95
C TRP A 133 -12.22 1.71 9.43
N ASP A 134 -12.79 2.37 10.46
CA ASP A 134 -14.10 1.99 11.02
C ASP A 134 -15.30 2.40 10.15
N ASN A 135 -15.16 3.46 9.33
CA ASN A 135 -16.20 3.96 8.39
C ASN A 135 -15.87 3.70 6.91
N SER A 136 -14.86 2.88 6.67
CA SER A 136 -14.27 2.71 5.35
C SER A 136 -15.06 1.74 4.47
N PRO A 137 -14.90 1.81 3.13
CA PRO A 137 -15.41 0.77 2.24
C PRO A 137 -14.66 -0.56 2.41
N PHE A 138 -13.60 -0.61 3.24
CA PHE A 138 -12.69 -1.75 3.45
C PHE A 138 -13.30 -2.90 4.26
N GLY A 139 -14.57 -2.78 4.68
CA GLY A 139 -15.29 -3.82 5.41
C GLY A 139 -14.72 -4.08 6.81
N LYS A 140 -15.54 -4.63 7.71
CA LYS A 140 -15.02 -5.07 9.02
C LYS A 140 -14.14 -6.29 8.79
N VAL A 141 -12.83 -6.14 8.87
CA VAL A 141 -11.89 -7.28 8.89
C VAL A 141 -12.19 -8.10 10.15
N THR A 142 -12.90 -9.21 10.00
CA THR A 142 -13.03 -10.21 11.06
C THR A 142 -11.77 -11.06 11.05
N HIS A 143 -11.05 -11.08 12.18
CA HIS A 143 -9.89 -11.93 12.36
C HIS A 143 -10.23 -13.40 12.04
N GLY A 144 -9.52 -13.96 11.07
CA GLY A 144 -9.40 -15.40 10.86
C GLY A 144 -10.56 -16.06 10.12
N THR A 145 -10.48 -16.13 8.79
CA THR A 145 -10.94 -17.32 8.06
C THR A 145 -10.02 -17.61 6.89
N SER A 146 -9.60 -18.87 6.83
CA SER A 146 -8.76 -19.50 5.81
C SER A 146 -9.32 -19.27 4.40
N TRP A 147 -8.45 -18.82 3.50
CA TRP A 147 -8.73 -18.33 2.15
C TRP A 147 -9.05 -19.41 1.11
N GLU A 148 -8.95 -20.71 1.45
CA GLU A 148 -9.23 -21.82 0.52
C GLU A 148 -10.68 -21.84 -0.01
N SER A 149 -11.59 -21.04 0.56
CA SER A 149 -13.01 -21.05 0.20
C SER A 149 -13.39 -20.05 -0.92
N ASN A 150 -12.50 -19.14 -1.35
CA ASN A 150 -12.87 -18.00 -2.20
C ASN A 150 -12.21 -17.96 -3.60
N LEU A 151 -11.59 -19.06 -4.05
CA LEU A 151 -11.04 -19.18 -5.41
C LEU A 151 -12.08 -19.10 -6.56
N GLY A 152 -13.37 -18.88 -6.25
CA GLY A 152 -14.46 -18.85 -7.23
C GLY A 152 -14.92 -17.47 -7.70
N SER A 153 -14.26 -16.36 -7.32
CA SER A 153 -14.79 -15.01 -7.62
C SER A 153 -13.75 -13.96 -8.00
N TYR A 154 -12.58 -14.37 -8.51
CA TYR A 154 -11.77 -13.44 -9.30
C TYR A 154 -12.38 -13.33 -10.70
N PRO A 155 -12.91 -12.18 -11.13
CA PRO A 155 -13.21 -11.98 -12.54
C PRO A 155 -11.89 -11.99 -13.31
N ASP A 156 -11.79 -12.84 -14.33
CA ASP A 156 -10.67 -12.86 -15.28
C ASP A 156 -10.49 -11.47 -15.91
N ALA A 157 -9.66 -10.63 -15.29
CA ALA A 157 -9.26 -9.33 -15.83
C ALA A 157 -8.32 -9.48 -17.05
N LEU A 158 -8.18 -10.69 -17.61
CA LEU A 158 -7.39 -11.02 -18.78
C LEU A 158 -8.21 -11.49 -20.00
N THR A 159 -9.55 -11.49 -19.95
CA THR A 159 -10.39 -12.02 -21.06
C THR A 159 -11.26 -10.97 -21.79
N THR A 160 -10.91 -9.68 -21.77
CA THR A 160 -11.63 -8.66 -22.58
C THR A 160 -10.71 -7.78 -23.42
N ILE A 161 -9.73 -8.39 -24.10
CA ILE A 161 -9.20 -7.82 -25.36
C ILE A 161 -9.00 -8.97 -26.35
N SER A 162 -10.10 -9.46 -26.93
CA SER A 162 -10.07 -10.13 -28.23
C SER A 162 -11.45 -10.11 -28.86
N LEU A 163 -11.48 -9.68 -30.13
CA LEU A 163 -12.58 -9.75 -31.10
C LEU A 163 -13.66 -8.66 -31.02
N GLY A 164 -13.29 -7.45 -31.44
CA GLY A 164 -14.14 -6.65 -32.31
C GLY A 164 -13.60 -6.74 -33.73
N GLN A 165 -14.17 -7.65 -34.53
CA GLN A 165 -14.19 -7.54 -36.00
C GLN A 165 -15.41 -6.72 -36.40
#